data_AF-A0A519H550-F1
#
_entry.id   AF-A0A519H550-F1
#
_cell.length_a   1.000
_cell.length_b   1.000
_cell.length_c   1.000
_cell.angle_alpha   90.00
_cell.angle_beta   90.00
_cell.angle_gamma   90.00
#
_symmetry.space_group_name_H-M   'P 1'
#
loop_
_entity.id
_entity.type
_entity.pdbx_description
1 polymer ?
#
loop_
_entity_poly.entity_id
_entity_poly.type
_entity_poly.pdbx_seq_one_letter_code
_entity_poly.pdbx_strand_id
1 'polypeptide(L)' 'MKKLILTLMAAFALLGNAQAAEGGIAWDKAPNKTNDVASLQNGAKLFVNYCLNCHSAAFMRYNRLQDIGITEQQIKDNL' A
#
# COMPACT_ATOMS: atom_id res chain seq x y z
N MET A 1 34.72 -36.42 20.21
CA MET A 1 33.38 -36.08 19.67
C MET A 1 32.42 -35.51 20.71
N LYS A 2 32.22 -36.13 21.88
CA LYS A 2 31.33 -35.59 22.95
C LYS A 2 31.62 -34.14 23.39
N LYS A 3 32.90 -33.76 23.50
CA LYS A 3 33.28 -32.38 23.87
C LYS A 3 32.84 -31.37 22.81
N LEU A 4 33.05 -31.67 21.53
CA LEU A 4 32.63 -30.80 20.41
C LEU A 4 31.11 -30.64 20.32
N ILE A 5 30.36 -31.71 20.57
CA ILE A 5 28.89 -31.67 20.61
C ILE A 5 28.41 -30.76 21.74
N LEU A 6 29.02 -30.87 22.92
CA LEU A 6 28.70 -30.02 24.07
C LEU A 6 29.01 -28.54 23.80
N THR A 7 30.15 -28.22 23.16
CA THR A 7 30.49 -26.84 22.80
C THR A 7 29.51 -26.27 21.78
N LEU A 8 29.09 -27.07 20.80
CA LEU A 8 28.15 -26.63 19.77
C LEU A 8 26.75 -26.37 20.33
N MET A 9 26.28 -27.23 21.26
CA MET A 9 25.00 -27.02 21.94
C MET A 9 25.03 -25.77 22.83
N ALA A 10 26.12 -25.53 23.56
CA ALA A 10 26.28 -24.32 24.36
C ALA A 10 26.33 -23.06 23.50
N ALA A 11 26.99 -23.10 22.34
CA ALA A 11 27.01 -21.99 21.38
C ALA A 11 25.62 -21.68 20.83
N PHE A 12 24.82 -22.71 20.52
CA PHE A 12 23.43 -22.53 20.04
C PHE A 12 22.50 -21.99 21.12
N ALA A 13 22.71 -22.35 22.39
CA ALA A 13 21.93 -21.84 23.52
C ALA A 13 22.18 -20.34 23.81
N LEU A 14 23.31 -19.79 23.32
CA LEU A 14 23.65 -18.36 23.42
C LEU A 14 23.17 -17.55 22.22
N LEU A 15 22.61 -18.20 21.18
CA LEU A 15 21.97 -17.50 20.07
C LEU A 15 20.60 -16.99 20.54
N GLY A 16 20.51 -15.69 20.78
CA GLY A 16 19.24 -15.03 21.10
C GLY A 16 18.22 -15.18 19.95
N ASN A 17 16.94 -15.22 20.29
CA ASN A 17 15.87 -15.20 19.30
C ASN A 17 15.91 -13.90 18.50
N ALA A 18 15.82 -13.98 17.17
CA ALA A 18 15.60 -12.80 16.34
C ALA A 18 14.25 -12.17 16.72
N GLN A 19 14.27 -10.96 17.27
CA GLN A 19 13.06 -10.18 17.55
C GLN A 19 12.66 -9.43 16.28
N ALA A 20 11.47 -9.69 15.75
CA ALA A 20 10.92 -8.91 14.65
C ALA A 20 10.41 -7.56 15.19
N ALA A 21 10.88 -6.45 14.63
CA ALA A 21 10.38 -5.11 14.95
C ALA A 21 9.08 -4.82 14.15
N GLU A 22 8.03 -5.59 14.40
CA GLU A 22 6.75 -5.50 13.67
C GLU A 22 5.82 -4.38 14.20
N GLY A 23 6.08 -3.90 15.42
CA GLY A 23 5.32 -2.81 16.05
C GLY A 23 5.71 -1.43 15.54
N GLY A 24 5.48 -1.16 14.25
CA GLY A 24 5.64 0.18 13.67
C GLY A 24 4.77 1.25 14.34
N ILE A 25 4.78 2.47 13.80
CA ILE A 25 3.91 3.55 14.28
C ILE A 25 2.46 3.07 14.30
N ALA A 26 1.73 3.36 15.38
CA ALA A 26 0.29 3.10 15.45
C ALA A 26 -0.42 4.02 14.45
N TRP A 27 -0.65 3.51 13.24
CA TRP A 27 -1.37 4.22 12.20
C TRP A 27 -2.88 4.18 12.47
N ASP A 28 -3.54 5.31 12.24
CA ASP A 28 -4.99 5.33 12.17
C ASP A 28 -5.49 4.41 11.04
N LYS A 29 -6.62 3.74 11.28
CA LYS A 29 -7.28 2.99 10.21
C LYS A 29 -7.81 3.96 9.17
N ALA A 30 -7.51 3.70 7.90
CA ALA A 30 -8.14 4.43 6.81
C ALA A 30 -9.67 4.30 6.92
N PRO A 31 -10.42 5.41 6.74
CA PRO A 31 -11.88 5.36 6.79
C PRO A 31 -12.41 4.52 5.62
N ASN A 32 -13.46 3.73 5.87
CA ASN A 32 -14.06 2.90 4.82
C ASN A 32 -14.95 3.74 3.88
N LYS A 33 -14.32 4.45 2.96
CA LYS A 33 -14.97 5.33 1.96
C LYS A 33 -14.92 4.77 0.54
N THR A 34 -14.83 3.44 0.42
CA THR A 34 -14.68 2.75 -0.87
C THR A 34 -15.90 2.87 -1.79
N ASN A 35 -17.05 3.27 -1.24
CA ASN A 35 -18.30 3.52 -1.95
C ASN A 35 -18.75 4.99 -1.88
N ASP A 36 -17.94 5.88 -1.30
CA ASP A 36 -18.24 7.31 -1.19
C ASP A 36 -17.82 8.00 -2.49
N VAL A 37 -18.77 8.15 -3.42
CA VAL A 37 -18.52 8.67 -4.77
C VAL A 37 -17.85 10.04 -4.74
N ALA A 38 -18.25 10.93 -3.84
CA ALA A 38 -17.64 12.26 -3.73
C ALA A 38 -16.16 12.19 -3.34
N SER A 39 -15.82 11.34 -2.38
CA SER A 39 -14.43 11.10 -1.97
C SER A 39 -13.61 10.46 -3.09
N LEU A 40 -14.20 9.52 -3.84
CA LEU A 40 -13.54 8.87 -4.98
C LEU A 40 -13.28 9.86 -6.13
N GLN A 41 -14.26 10.70 -6.46
CA GLN A 41 -14.09 11.75 -7.47
C GLN A 41 -13.01 12.75 -7.06
N ASN A 42 -12.99 13.17 -5.80
CA ASN A 42 -11.94 14.04 -5.27
C ASN A 42 -10.56 13.36 -5.34
N GLY A 43 -10.47 12.08 -4.98
CA GLY A 43 -9.25 11.30 -5.10
C GLY A 43 -8.74 11.19 -6.54
N ALA A 44 -9.64 10.92 -7.50
CA ALA A 44 -9.30 10.89 -8.93
C ALA A 44 -8.76 12.25 -9.42
N LYS A 45 -9.41 13.35 -9.03
CA LYS A 45 -8.95 14.71 -9.33
C LYS A 45 -7.54 14.95 -8.79
N LEU A 46 -7.27 14.60 -7.52
CA LEU A 46 -5.95 14.80 -6.91
C LEU A 46 -4.87 13.96 -7.61
N PHE A 47 -5.17 12.68 -7.86
CA PHE A 47 -4.23 11.77 -8.50
C PHE A 47 -3.80 12.27 -9.87
N VAL A 48 -4.76 12.65 -10.72
CA VAL A 48 -4.49 13.15 -12.07
C VAL A 48 -3.66 14.44 -12.03
N ASN A 49 -4.08 15.40 -11.21
CA ASN A 49 -3.45 16.72 -11.23
C ASN A 49 -2.05 16.75 -10.60
N TYR A 50 -1.78 15.87 -9.64
CA TYR A 50 -0.56 15.97 -8.81
C TYR A 50 0.29 14.72 -8.78
N CYS A 51 -0.29 13.52 -8.93
CA CYS A 51 0.45 12.27 -8.78
C CYS A 51 0.87 11.67 -10.13
N LEU A 52 0.01 11.79 -11.15
CA LEU A 52 0.17 11.14 -12.44
C LEU A 52 1.44 11.56 -13.21
N ASN A 53 1.96 12.76 -12.92
CA ASN A 53 3.19 13.26 -13.52
C ASN A 53 4.45 12.47 -13.09
N CYS A 54 4.38 11.71 -11.99
CA CYS A 54 5.49 10.88 -11.50
C CYS A 54 5.10 9.41 -11.28
N HIS A 55 3.83 9.13 -10.98
CA HIS A 55 3.32 7.79 -10.70
C HIS A 55 2.40 7.30 -11.81
N SER A 56 2.70 6.13 -12.37
CA SER A 56 1.84 5.51 -13.37
C SER A 56 0.63 4.80 -12.74
N ALA A 57 -0.48 4.81 -13.45
CA ALA A 57 -1.65 3.97 -13.17
C ALA A 57 -1.86 2.97 -14.32
N ALA A 58 -0.82 2.18 -14.64
CA ALA A 58 -0.76 1.36 -15.86
C ALA A 58 -1.91 0.36 -16.03
N PHE A 59 -2.57 -0.06 -14.95
CA PHE A 59 -3.69 -1.00 -14.97
C PHE A 59 -5.06 -0.32 -14.81
N MET A 60 -5.10 1.02 -14.80
CA MET A 60 -6.34 1.81 -14.71
C MET A 60 -6.70 2.34 -16.10
N ARG A 61 -7.94 2.08 -16.54
CA ARG A 61 -8.46 2.64 -17.80
C ARG A 61 -9.36 3.82 -17.49
N TYR A 62 -9.15 4.95 -18.17
CA TYR A 62 -9.92 6.18 -17.93
C TYR A 62 -11.43 5.98 -17.99
N ASN A 63 -11.94 5.09 -18.85
CA ASN A 63 -13.37 4.80 -18.95
C ASN A 63 -13.99 4.24 -17.65
N ARG A 64 -13.18 3.71 -16.71
CA ARG A 64 -13.62 3.23 -15.39
C ARG A 64 -13.97 4.37 -14.43
N LEU A 65 -13.55 5.60 -14.72
CA LEU A 65 -13.99 6.79 -13.97
C LEU A 65 -15.51 7.01 -14.08
N GLN A 66 -16.18 6.39 -15.06
CA GLN A 66 -17.64 6.36 -15.15
C GLN A 66 -18.30 5.59 -14.00
N ASP A 67 -17.61 4.62 -13.38
CA ASP A 67 -18.14 3.89 -12.22
C ASP A 67 -18.37 4.82 -11.02
N ILE A 68 -17.64 5.94 -10.98
CA ILE A 68 -17.77 6.99 -9.96
C ILE A 68 -18.50 8.21 -10.51
N GLY A 69 -19.27 8.07 -11.58
CA GLY A 69 -20.16 9.10 -12.11
C GLY A 69 -19.49 10.20 -12.92
N ILE A 70 -18.24 10.05 -13.33
CA ILE A 70 -17.58 11.00 -14.25
C ILE A 70 -17.94 10.62 -15.67
N THR A 71 -18.57 11.53 -16.42
CA THR A 71 -19.05 11.23 -17.77
C THR A 71 -17.89 11.05 -18.75
N GLU A 72 -18.13 10.33 -19.84
CA GLU A 72 -17.15 10.18 -20.92
C GLU A 72 -16.70 11.54 -21.48
N GLN A 73 -17.62 12.50 -21.58
CA GLN A 73 -17.29 13.85 -22.04
C GLN A 73 -16.35 14.56 -21.05
N GLN A 74 -16.66 14.51 -19.75
CA GLN A 74 -15.79 15.08 -18.72
C GLN A 74 -14.39 14.45 -18.71
N ILE A 75 -14.30 13.14 -18.97
CA ILE A 75 -13.01 12.45 -19.10
C ILE A 75 -12.24 13.03 -20.28
N LYS A 76 -12.84 13.06 -21.48
CA LYS A 76 -12.19 13.58 -22.69
C LYS A 76 -11.76 15.05 -22.58
N ASP A 77 -12.53 15.86 -21.87
CA ASP A 77 -12.24 17.28 -21.73
C ASP A 77 -11.11 17.57 -20.74
N ASN A 78 -10.73 16.63 -19.88
CA ASN A 78 -9.83 16.88 -18.74
C ASN A 78 -8.68 15.86 -18.58
N LEU A 79 -8.61 14.80 -19.39
CA LEU A 79 -7.66 13.68 -19.27
C LEU A 79 -7.15 13.21 -20.64
#